data_AF-A0A956PJ48-F1
#
_entry.id   AF-A0A956PJ48-F1
#
_cell.length_a   1.000
_cell.length_b   1.000
_cell.length_c   1.000
_cell.angle_alpha   90.00
_cell.angle_beta   90.00
_cell.angle_gamma   90.00
#
_symmetry.space_group_name_H-M   'P 1'
#
loop_
_entity.id
_entity.type
_entity.pdbx_description
1 polymer ?
#
loop_
_entity_poly.entity_id
_entity_poly.type
_entity_poly.pdbx_seq_one_letter_code
_entity_poly.pdbx_strand_id
1 'polypeptide(L)'
;MDFSLLADPSLVFISLIAGVVALATSLNIAARPAAVKTAKVMLAFTMANFFFMLTRFANLFYAPLMAKFVDTAASTGNTGLLAGQLRWVILGSALGGLASWICLNTFIEIYRRGIICIEHRQSLARALLRLAHPRAWKVLLGAVRKPSNLGVKLFKLEGIPVGFLLANVFATAVWTVGVMAALLVSAELPGMEQTAVLLSGLVNAFAAIAFSVWVDPKAAVITDQAIRGERPQKHVDITAVHLSMGNFLGGLLGLMMLNPAASLIRVAAKSLGEQGETMNNNLWIIVLFNLAFAFLASTTYASRISAVRTARAATAVAVYNFFFLIARLGQQVFAPMIGAISDHVTANPNLGLPDLAVSLRFVLLGASLGALLSWLFMPTLVEVYDRAIRKTDELGSIHAVLVSLLNPLRWAAVIRCFRFPSTFGIGAADLKRIPKTFILANVFVIGIHTVGVVASVYAGAAIPDLERTASLLSSVVNGFATIALGLIVDPTAAVITQETLDDKRPVKDVYTMGLLLIGSMFLGTLMSQALLEPARWVIETGAQILAQVL
;
A
#
# COMPACT_ATOMS: atom_id res chain seq x y z
N MET A 1 -31.88 -3.18 3.34
CA MET A 1 -31.30 -3.38 2.01
C MET A 1 -32.45 -3.80 1.11
N ASP A 2 -32.64 -3.12 -0.02
CA ASP A 2 -33.68 -3.52 -0.97
C ASP A 2 -33.12 -4.62 -1.90
N PHE A 3 -33.86 -5.71 -2.04
CA PHE A 3 -33.49 -6.85 -2.89
C PHE A 3 -33.72 -6.56 -4.38
N SER A 4 -34.56 -5.56 -4.70
CA SER A 4 -34.79 -5.12 -6.08
C SER A 4 -33.49 -4.68 -6.78
N LEU A 5 -32.51 -4.17 -6.02
CA LEU A 5 -31.21 -3.72 -6.52
C LEU A 5 -30.36 -4.86 -7.11
N LEU A 6 -30.59 -6.12 -6.71
CA LEU A 6 -29.89 -7.27 -7.26
C LEU A 6 -30.36 -7.66 -8.67
N ALA A 7 -31.41 -7.01 -9.19
CA ALA A 7 -31.79 -7.16 -10.58
C ALA A 7 -30.75 -6.57 -11.55
N ASP A 8 -29.90 -5.65 -11.06
CA ASP A 8 -28.80 -5.10 -11.84
C ASP A 8 -27.62 -6.10 -11.92
N PRO A 9 -27.32 -6.66 -13.11
CA PRO A 9 -26.24 -7.64 -13.26
C PRO A 9 -24.85 -7.05 -12.94
N SER A 10 -24.66 -5.74 -13.13
CA SER A 10 -23.39 -5.08 -12.81
C SER A 10 -23.16 -5.03 -11.30
N LEU A 11 -24.21 -4.82 -10.51
CA LEU A 11 -24.11 -4.83 -9.04
C LEU A 11 -23.76 -6.23 -8.51
N VAL A 12 -24.39 -7.27 -9.08
CA VAL A 12 -24.10 -8.66 -8.73
C VAL A 12 -22.67 -9.02 -9.08
N PHE A 13 -22.21 -8.65 -10.29
CA PHE A 13 -20.86 -8.88 -10.75
C PHE A 13 -19.83 -8.22 -9.82
N ILE A 14 -20.03 -6.96 -9.44
CA ILE A 14 -19.05 -6.26 -8.60
C ILE A 14 -19.09 -6.76 -7.15
N SER A 15 -20.27 -7.10 -6.63
CA SER A 15 -20.39 -7.75 -5.32
C SER A 15 -19.67 -9.12 -5.29
N LEU A 16 -19.73 -9.87 -6.39
CA LEU A 16 -18.99 -11.13 -6.56
C LEU A 16 -17.48 -10.88 -6.61
N ILE A 17 -17.02 -9.89 -7.38
CA ILE A 17 -15.59 -9.49 -7.41
C ILE A 17 -15.13 -9.11 -6.00
N ALA A 18 -15.90 -8.30 -5.28
CA ALA A 18 -15.59 -7.90 -3.91
C ALA A 18 -15.40 -9.13 -3.01
N GLY A 19 -16.30 -10.11 -3.14
CA GLY A 19 -16.19 -11.40 -2.45
C GLY A 19 -14.95 -12.20 -2.83
N VAL A 20 -14.63 -12.30 -4.13
CA VAL A 20 -13.42 -13.00 -4.62
C VAL A 20 -12.16 -12.34 -4.09
N VAL A 21 -12.10 -11.02 -4.11
CA VAL A 21 -10.98 -10.22 -3.61
C VAL A 21 -10.81 -10.37 -2.09
N ALA A 22 -11.90 -10.32 -1.33
CA ALA A 22 -11.89 -10.55 0.12
C ALA A 22 -11.46 -11.99 0.48
N LEU A 23 -11.93 -12.97 -0.30
CA LEU A 23 -11.53 -14.37 -0.18
C LEU A 23 -10.03 -14.53 -0.44
N ALA A 24 -9.54 -13.95 -1.52
CA ALA A 24 -8.14 -14.05 -1.90
C ALA A 24 -7.23 -13.35 -0.87
N THR A 25 -7.66 -12.20 -0.33
CA THR A 25 -6.91 -11.47 0.71
C THR A 25 -6.71 -12.33 1.97
N SER A 26 -7.74 -13.08 2.34
CA SER A 26 -7.74 -13.98 3.51
C SER A 26 -6.92 -15.26 3.30
N LEU A 27 -6.50 -15.56 2.06
CA LEU A 27 -5.63 -16.69 1.74
C LEU A 27 -4.27 -16.60 2.45
N ASN A 28 -3.79 -15.40 2.78
CA ASN A 28 -2.56 -15.20 3.54
C ASN A 28 -2.62 -15.75 4.97
N ILE A 29 -3.81 -15.91 5.56
CA ILE A 29 -3.98 -16.51 6.88
C ILE A 29 -3.52 -17.98 6.88
N ALA A 30 -3.72 -18.68 5.76
CA ALA A 30 -3.34 -20.08 5.60
C ALA A 30 -1.81 -20.30 5.56
N ALA A 31 -1.03 -19.26 5.30
CA ALA A 31 0.43 -19.34 5.24
C ALA A 31 1.04 -19.79 6.58
N ARG A 32 0.52 -19.28 7.71
CA ARG A 32 1.05 -19.56 9.05
C ARG A 32 0.85 -21.03 9.47
N PRO A 33 -0.38 -21.61 9.43
CA PRO A 33 -0.56 -23.04 9.67
C PRO A 33 0.25 -23.93 8.72
N ALA A 34 0.34 -23.56 7.44
CA ALA A 34 1.12 -24.32 6.47
C ALA A 34 2.63 -24.27 6.76
N ALA A 35 3.16 -23.13 7.20
CA ALA A 35 4.54 -22.97 7.62
C ALA A 35 4.89 -23.93 8.76
N VAL A 36 4.05 -23.99 9.80
CA VAL A 36 4.26 -24.89 10.96
C VAL A 36 4.15 -26.36 10.55
N LYS A 37 3.15 -26.71 9.71
CA LYS A 37 2.96 -28.10 9.23
C LYS A 37 4.08 -28.60 8.31
N THR A 38 4.75 -27.72 7.60
CA THR A 38 5.83 -28.07 6.67
C THR A 38 7.23 -27.85 7.24
N ALA A 39 7.34 -27.20 8.41
CA ALA A 39 8.59 -26.68 8.98
C ALA A 39 9.39 -25.79 8.00
N LYS A 40 8.74 -25.19 6.99
CA LYS A 40 9.36 -24.43 5.89
C LYS A 40 8.88 -22.99 5.86
N VAL A 41 9.25 -22.27 6.93
CA VAL A 41 8.80 -20.91 7.23
C VAL A 41 9.11 -19.92 6.10
N MET A 42 10.35 -19.92 5.62
CA MET A 42 10.79 -19.01 4.56
C MET A 42 10.06 -19.22 3.23
N LEU A 43 9.79 -20.48 2.86
CA LEU A 43 9.05 -20.82 1.63
C LEU A 43 7.57 -20.44 1.76
N ALA A 44 6.98 -20.63 2.94
CA ALA A 44 5.61 -20.20 3.22
C ALA A 44 5.48 -18.68 3.11
N PHE A 45 6.42 -17.90 3.67
CA PHE A 45 6.43 -16.44 3.54
C PHE A 45 6.65 -15.98 2.10
N THR A 46 7.51 -16.65 1.34
CA THR A 46 7.72 -16.35 -0.09
C THR A 46 6.42 -16.54 -0.88
N MET A 47 5.70 -17.64 -0.64
CA MET A 47 4.41 -17.92 -1.26
C MET A 47 3.31 -16.94 -0.81
N ALA A 48 3.31 -16.55 0.48
CA ALA A 48 2.40 -15.54 1.01
C ALA A 48 2.62 -14.16 0.37
N ASN A 49 3.87 -13.72 0.24
CA ASN A 49 4.18 -12.45 -0.44
C ASN A 49 3.71 -12.45 -1.90
N PHE A 50 3.84 -13.58 -2.60
CA PHE A 50 3.32 -13.72 -3.95
C PHE A 50 1.80 -13.59 -4.01
N PHE A 51 1.06 -14.32 -3.17
CA PHE A 51 -0.39 -14.21 -3.15
C PHE A 51 -0.85 -12.82 -2.70
N PHE A 52 -0.17 -12.22 -1.73
CA PHE A 52 -0.42 -10.85 -1.31
C PHE A 52 -0.24 -9.84 -2.46
N MET A 53 0.78 -10.01 -3.29
CA MET A 53 0.95 -9.19 -4.49
C MET A 53 -0.19 -9.39 -5.48
N LEU A 54 -0.60 -10.64 -5.71
CA LEU A 54 -1.72 -10.98 -6.60
C LEU A 54 -3.05 -10.40 -6.09
N THR A 55 -3.30 -10.47 -4.79
CA THR A 55 -4.53 -9.91 -4.18
C THR A 55 -4.52 -8.40 -4.24
N ARG A 56 -3.37 -7.76 -4.04
CA ARG A 56 -3.25 -6.31 -4.23
C ARG A 56 -3.54 -5.91 -5.66
N PHE A 57 -3.03 -6.65 -6.64
CA PHE A 57 -3.34 -6.40 -8.05
C PHE A 57 -4.84 -6.48 -8.34
N ALA A 58 -5.53 -7.51 -7.83
CA ALA A 58 -6.97 -7.66 -8.01
C ALA A 58 -7.77 -6.51 -7.34
N ASN A 59 -7.32 -6.01 -6.20
CA ASN A 59 -7.94 -4.86 -5.51
C ASN A 59 -7.85 -3.54 -6.31
N LEU A 60 -6.89 -3.39 -7.23
CA LEU A 60 -6.66 -2.13 -7.95
C LEU A 60 -7.86 -1.71 -8.81
N PHE A 61 -8.54 -2.67 -9.42
CA PHE A 61 -9.64 -2.40 -10.35
C PHE A 61 -10.99 -2.27 -9.67
N TYR A 62 -11.08 -2.66 -8.40
CA TYR A 62 -12.35 -2.72 -7.70
C TYR A 62 -12.99 -1.34 -7.46
N ALA A 63 -12.22 -0.34 -7.03
CA ALA A 63 -12.77 1.00 -6.79
C ALA A 63 -13.22 1.71 -8.08
N PRO A 64 -12.43 1.73 -9.18
CA PRO A 64 -12.88 2.26 -10.46
C PRO A 64 -14.18 1.63 -10.99
N LEU A 65 -14.38 0.32 -10.78
CA LEU A 65 -15.61 -0.35 -11.22
C LEU A 65 -16.87 0.16 -10.51
N MET A 66 -16.71 0.76 -9.32
CA MET A 66 -17.84 1.32 -8.57
C MET A 66 -18.23 2.73 -8.99
N ALA A 67 -17.35 3.45 -9.69
CA ALA A 67 -17.55 4.86 -10.01
C ALA A 67 -18.83 5.12 -10.81
N LYS A 68 -19.18 4.26 -11.78
CA LYS A 68 -20.42 4.40 -12.59
C LYS A 68 -21.69 4.49 -11.75
N PHE A 69 -21.81 3.70 -10.68
CA PHE A 69 -22.97 3.78 -9.78
C PHE A 69 -22.99 5.09 -9.01
N VAL A 70 -21.81 5.57 -8.62
CA VAL A 70 -21.65 6.84 -7.91
C VAL A 70 -22.02 8.00 -8.84
N ASP A 71 -21.55 7.97 -10.09
CA ASP A 71 -21.84 8.97 -11.12
C ASP A 71 -23.33 9.02 -11.45
N THR A 72 -23.97 7.85 -11.61
CA THR A 72 -25.43 7.76 -11.82
C THR A 72 -26.22 8.27 -10.61
N ALA A 73 -25.78 7.95 -9.39
CA ALA A 73 -26.46 8.40 -8.18
C ALA A 73 -26.29 9.91 -7.94
N ALA A 74 -25.14 10.47 -8.30
CA ALA A 74 -24.89 11.90 -8.24
C ALA A 74 -25.75 12.67 -9.25
N SER A 75 -25.88 12.18 -10.49
CA SER A 75 -26.71 12.83 -11.51
C SER A 75 -28.20 12.75 -11.21
N THR A 76 -28.66 11.64 -10.61
CA THR A 76 -30.07 11.43 -10.26
C THR A 76 -30.45 11.96 -8.87
N GLY A 77 -29.47 12.38 -8.06
CA GLY A 77 -29.67 12.80 -6.66
C GLY A 77 -30.10 11.66 -5.73
N ASN A 78 -30.08 10.39 -6.18
CA ASN A 78 -30.56 9.24 -5.41
C ASN A 78 -29.43 8.57 -4.60
N THR A 79 -28.88 9.32 -3.65
CA THR A 79 -27.80 8.82 -2.76
C THR A 79 -28.26 7.67 -1.84
N GLY A 80 -29.56 7.56 -1.58
CA GLY A 80 -30.15 6.43 -0.85
C GLY A 80 -30.04 5.10 -1.59
N LEU A 81 -30.24 5.12 -2.92
CA LEU A 81 -30.05 3.95 -3.78
C LEU A 81 -28.57 3.52 -3.82
N LEU A 82 -27.65 4.49 -3.94
CA LEU A 82 -26.21 4.23 -3.89
C LEU A 82 -25.81 3.59 -2.56
N ALA A 83 -26.29 4.11 -1.43
CA ALA A 83 -26.02 3.52 -0.13
C ALA A 83 -26.53 2.05 -0.05
N GLY A 84 -27.66 1.75 -0.69
CA GLY A 84 -28.16 0.38 -0.86
C GLY A 84 -27.23 -0.52 -1.68
N GLN A 85 -26.76 -0.03 -2.83
CA GLN A 85 -25.82 -0.74 -3.70
C GLN A 85 -24.48 -1.01 -3.00
N LEU A 86 -23.90 0.01 -2.34
CA LEU A 86 -22.64 -0.13 -1.60
C LEU A 86 -22.77 -1.12 -0.43
N ARG A 87 -23.93 -1.18 0.23
CA ARG A 87 -24.22 -2.18 1.26
C ARG A 87 -24.21 -3.60 0.71
N TRP A 88 -24.76 -3.84 -0.48
CA TRP A 88 -24.68 -5.15 -1.15
C TRP A 88 -23.24 -5.54 -1.47
N VAL A 89 -22.44 -4.58 -1.91
CA VAL A 89 -21.03 -4.79 -2.21
C VAL A 89 -20.21 -5.12 -0.94
N ILE A 90 -20.47 -4.43 0.18
CA ILE A 90 -19.88 -4.75 1.49
C ILE A 90 -20.32 -6.15 1.95
N LEU A 91 -21.59 -6.51 1.75
CA LEU A 91 -22.07 -7.85 2.04
C LEU A 91 -21.36 -8.91 1.18
N GLY A 92 -21.13 -8.63 -0.11
CA GLY A 92 -20.32 -9.47 -0.99
C GLY A 92 -18.90 -9.70 -0.43
N SER A 93 -18.26 -8.65 0.06
CA SER A 93 -16.95 -8.75 0.75
C SER A 93 -17.02 -9.61 2.02
N ALA A 94 -18.06 -9.45 2.84
CA ALA A 94 -18.29 -10.29 4.02
C ALA A 94 -18.48 -11.77 3.64
N LEU A 95 -19.32 -12.05 2.64
CA LEU A 95 -19.52 -13.40 2.10
C LEU A 95 -18.21 -13.99 1.54
N GLY A 96 -17.35 -13.17 0.94
CA GLY A 96 -15.98 -13.55 0.57
C GLY A 96 -15.13 -13.99 1.77
N GLY A 97 -15.21 -13.26 2.88
CA GLY A 97 -14.59 -13.65 4.15
C GLY A 97 -15.13 -14.97 4.71
N LEU A 98 -16.45 -15.18 4.64
CA LEU A 98 -17.09 -16.44 5.02
C LEU A 98 -16.60 -17.60 4.14
N ALA A 99 -16.59 -17.39 2.82
CA ALA A 99 -16.10 -18.37 1.86
C ALA A 99 -14.61 -18.69 2.10
N SER A 100 -13.79 -17.70 2.46
CA SER A 100 -12.40 -17.95 2.87
C SER A 100 -12.31 -18.80 4.13
N TRP A 101 -13.15 -18.55 5.13
CA TRP A 101 -13.14 -19.34 6.35
C TRP A 101 -13.52 -20.81 6.07
N ILE A 102 -14.55 -21.04 5.25
CA ILE A 102 -14.96 -22.38 4.79
C ILE A 102 -13.82 -23.07 4.01
N CYS A 103 -13.13 -22.32 3.15
CA CYS A 103 -12.04 -22.80 2.31
C CYS A 103 -10.67 -22.83 3.01
N LEU A 104 -10.56 -22.46 4.29
CA LEU A 104 -9.28 -22.33 4.99
C LEU A 104 -8.42 -23.59 4.91
N ASN A 105 -9.04 -24.76 5.10
CA ASN A 105 -8.34 -26.05 5.03
C ASN A 105 -7.81 -26.35 3.63
N THR A 106 -8.56 -25.98 2.57
CA THR A 106 -8.11 -26.08 1.18
C THR A 106 -6.94 -25.15 0.93
N PHE A 107 -6.97 -23.91 1.43
CA PHE A 107 -5.86 -22.97 1.29
C PHE A 107 -4.58 -23.49 1.98
N ILE A 108 -4.68 -24.05 3.17
CA ILE A 108 -3.52 -24.65 3.87
C ILE A 108 -2.91 -25.77 3.04
N GLU A 109 -3.71 -26.64 2.40
CA GLU A 109 -3.21 -27.71 1.54
C GLU A 109 -2.60 -27.16 0.24
N ILE A 110 -3.17 -26.10 -0.35
CA ILE A 110 -2.56 -25.38 -1.49
C ILE A 110 -1.18 -24.85 -1.12
N TYR A 111 -1.04 -24.21 0.05
CA TYR A 111 0.25 -23.77 0.56
C TYR A 111 1.21 -24.95 0.76
N ARG A 112 0.76 -26.05 1.38
CA ARG A 112 1.60 -27.23 1.62
C ARG A 112 2.17 -27.79 0.32
N ARG A 113 1.33 -27.96 -0.71
CA ARG A 113 1.76 -28.46 -2.03
C ARG A 113 2.62 -27.45 -2.78
N GLY A 114 2.31 -26.16 -2.68
CA GLY A 114 3.10 -25.09 -3.26
C GLY A 114 4.51 -25.05 -2.69
N ILE A 115 4.64 -25.12 -1.35
CA ILE A 115 5.94 -25.17 -0.65
C ILE A 115 6.78 -26.36 -1.13
N ILE A 116 6.19 -27.56 -1.25
CA ILE A 116 6.89 -28.75 -1.78
C ILE A 116 7.34 -28.51 -3.23
N CYS A 117 6.52 -27.88 -4.07
CA CYS A 117 6.86 -27.60 -5.46
C CYS A 117 8.00 -26.58 -5.58
N ILE A 118 7.99 -25.53 -4.74
CA ILE A 118 9.03 -24.50 -4.70
C ILE A 118 10.35 -25.12 -4.24
N GLU A 119 10.33 -25.95 -3.21
CA GLU A 119 11.51 -26.64 -2.70
C GLU A 119 12.19 -27.51 -3.76
N HIS A 120 11.44 -28.31 -4.51
CA HIS A 120 12.01 -29.16 -5.57
C HIS A 120 12.63 -28.33 -6.71
N ARG A 121 12.14 -27.11 -6.96
CA ARG A 121 12.55 -26.29 -8.12
C ARG A 121 13.51 -25.16 -7.77
N GLN A 122 13.70 -24.89 -6.48
CA GLN A 122 14.53 -23.81 -5.94
C GLN A 122 14.17 -22.42 -6.51
N SER A 123 12.95 -22.26 -7.04
CA SER A 123 12.49 -21.02 -7.67
C SER A 123 10.97 -20.94 -7.70
N LEU A 124 10.43 -19.86 -7.14
CA LEU A 124 9.00 -19.54 -7.20
C LEU A 124 8.53 -19.37 -8.65
N ALA A 125 9.30 -18.65 -9.48
CA ALA A 125 8.95 -18.40 -10.88
C ALA A 125 8.80 -19.71 -11.68
N ARG A 126 9.75 -20.65 -11.51
CA ARG A 126 9.65 -21.98 -12.16
C ARG A 126 8.49 -22.81 -11.64
N ALA A 127 8.14 -22.67 -10.35
CA ALA A 127 6.98 -23.34 -9.79
C ALA A 127 5.66 -22.77 -10.36
N LEU A 128 5.58 -21.45 -10.57
CA LEU A 128 4.43 -20.78 -11.17
C LEU A 128 4.29 -21.08 -12.67
N LEU A 129 5.38 -21.15 -13.43
CA LEU A 129 5.35 -21.52 -14.86
C LEU A 129 4.69 -22.90 -15.08
N ARG A 130 4.73 -23.79 -14.09
CA ARG A 130 4.05 -25.09 -14.16
C ARG A 130 2.52 -24.96 -14.10
N LEU A 131 1.97 -23.89 -13.53
CA LEU A 131 0.52 -23.62 -13.53
C LEU A 131 -0.03 -23.43 -14.95
N ALA A 132 0.82 -23.06 -15.92
CA ALA A 132 0.44 -23.04 -17.33
C ALA A 132 0.21 -24.46 -17.90
N HIS A 133 0.69 -25.52 -17.24
CA HIS A 133 0.48 -26.89 -17.69
C HIS A 133 -0.79 -27.50 -17.06
N PRO A 134 -1.67 -28.14 -17.86
CA PRO A 134 -2.92 -28.78 -17.37
C PRO A 134 -2.75 -29.78 -16.21
N ARG A 135 -1.57 -30.41 -16.09
CA ARG A 135 -1.28 -31.36 -15.01
C ARG A 135 -1.19 -30.67 -13.64
N ALA A 136 -0.77 -29.41 -13.58
CA ALA A 136 -0.73 -28.64 -12.34
C ALA A 136 -2.13 -28.36 -11.79
N TRP A 137 -3.11 -28.15 -12.68
CA TRP A 137 -4.52 -27.96 -12.30
C TRP A 137 -5.11 -29.20 -11.65
N LYS A 138 -4.76 -30.41 -12.11
CA LYS A 138 -5.15 -31.66 -11.43
C LYS A 138 -4.56 -31.74 -10.01
N VAL A 139 -3.33 -31.27 -9.81
CA VAL A 139 -2.68 -31.23 -8.49
C VAL A 139 -3.36 -30.20 -7.57
N LEU A 140 -3.79 -29.05 -8.09
CA LEU A 140 -4.54 -28.05 -7.33
C LEU A 140 -5.96 -28.52 -7.00
N LEU A 141 -6.68 -29.13 -7.95
CA LEU A 141 -8.01 -29.71 -7.71
C LEU A 141 -7.95 -30.83 -6.67
N GLY A 142 -6.89 -31.65 -6.68
CA GLY A 142 -6.66 -32.64 -5.64
C GLY A 142 -6.31 -32.05 -4.27
N ALA A 143 -6.06 -30.74 -4.16
CA ALA A 143 -5.82 -30.03 -2.91
C ALA A 143 -7.12 -29.57 -2.22
N VAL A 144 -8.26 -29.67 -2.92
CA VAL A 144 -9.57 -29.34 -2.35
C VAL A 144 -9.87 -30.31 -1.21
N ARG A 145 -10.12 -29.74 -0.02
CA ARG A 145 -10.48 -30.48 1.19
C ARG A 145 -11.88 -30.07 1.65
N LYS A 146 -12.53 -30.96 2.41
CA LYS A 146 -13.80 -30.63 3.08
C LYS A 146 -13.58 -29.46 4.05
N PRO A 147 -14.57 -28.56 4.21
CA PRO A 147 -14.52 -27.49 5.20
C PRO A 147 -14.23 -28.08 6.59
N SER A 148 -13.25 -27.52 7.28
CA SER A 148 -12.86 -27.97 8.62
C SER A 148 -12.27 -26.81 9.40
N ASN A 149 -12.71 -26.65 10.65
CA ASN A 149 -12.11 -25.72 11.61
C ASN A 149 -10.81 -26.27 12.21
N LEU A 150 -10.12 -27.19 11.53
CA LEU A 150 -8.84 -27.78 11.99
C LEU A 150 -8.96 -28.44 13.39
N GLY A 151 -10.15 -28.93 13.74
CA GLY A 151 -10.43 -29.51 15.07
C GLY A 151 -10.60 -28.47 16.19
N VAL A 152 -10.65 -27.18 15.87
CA VAL A 152 -10.84 -26.08 16.83
C VAL A 152 -12.32 -25.92 17.17
N LYS A 153 -12.63 -25.87 18.47
CA LYS A 153 -13.95 -25.44 18.98
C LYS A 153 -14.03 -23.93 18.89
N LEU A 154 -15.05 -23.41 18.22
CA LEU A 154 -15.28 -21.97 18.08
C LEU A 154 -15.38 -21.31 19.45
N PHE A 155 -14.82 -20.10 19.58
CA PHE A 155 -14.79 -19.28 20.80
C PHE A 155 -13.97 -19.83 21.99
N LYS A 156 -13.36 -21.01 21.87
CA LYS A 156 -12.38 -21.48 22.87
C LYS A 156 -11.00 -20.96 22.53
N LEU A 157 -10.66 -19.84 23.18
CA LEU A 157 -9.39 -19.15 23.04
C LEU A 157 -8.40 -19.69 24.08
N GLU A 158 -7.79 -20.85 23.79
CA GLU A 158 -6.76 -21.48 24.63
C GLU A 158 -5.49 -20.62 24.66
N GLY A 159 -5.47 -19.54 25.46
CA GLY A 159 -4.31 -18.66 25.63
C GLY A 159 -4.11 -17.60 24.54
N ILE A 160 -5.09 -17.40 23.65
CA ILE A 160 -5.06 -16.33 22.62
C ILE A 160 -5.78 -15.08 23.15
N PRO A 161 -5.15 -13.90 23.10
CA PRO A 161 -5.75 -12.67 23.62
C PRO A 161 -6.97 -12.22 22.80
N VAL A 162 -8.09 -11.96 23.48
CA VAL A 162 -9.34 -11.49 22.84
C VAL A 162 -9.16 -10.13 22.16
N GLY A 163 -8.45 -9.20 22.79
CA GLY A 163 -8.23 -7.86 22.22
C GLY A 163 -7.50 -7.87 20.88
N PHE A 164 -6.67 -8.88 20.62
CA PHE A 164 -6.03 -9.09 19.32
C PHE A 164 -7.03 -9.48 18.23
N LEU A 165 -7.98 -10.38 18.56
CA LEU A 165 -9.02 -10.79 17.63
C LEU A 165 -10.04 -9.68 17.36
N LEU A 166 -10.40 -8.92 18.40
CA LEU A 166 -11.24 -7.73 18.25
C LEU A 166 -10.57 -6.66 17.38
N ALA A 167 -9.27 -6.44 17.54
CA ALA A 167 -8.51 -5.54 16.68
C ALA A 167 -8.55 -5.99 15.21
N ASN A 168 -8.48 -7.29 14.93
CA ASN A 168 -8.63 -7.82 13.57
C ASN A 168 -10.03 -7.55 12.98
N VAL A 169 -11.09 -7.77 13.76
CA VAL A 169 -12.47 -7.48 13.36
C VAL A 169 -12.63 -5.99 13.02
N PHE A 170 -12.16 -5.12 13.90
CA PHE A 170 -12.24 -3.67 13.70
C PHE A 170 -11.42 -3.20 12.49
N ALA A 171 -10.15 -3.62 12.37
CA ALA A 171 -9.29 -3.27 11.25
C ALA A 171 -9.89 -3.73 9.91
N THR A 172 -10.49 -4.92 9.87
CA THR A 172 -11.18 -5.43 8.68
C THR A 172 -12.43 -4.61 8.34
N ALA A 173 -13.20 -4.20 9.35
CA ALA A 173 -14.38 -3.37 9.14
C ALA A 173 -14.01 -2.00 8.54
N VAL A 174 -12.98 -1.35 9.08
CA VAL A 174 -12.48 -0.07 8.55
C VAL A 174 -11.93 -0.24 7.12
N TRP A 175 -11.17 -1.31 6.86
CA TRP A 175 -10.65 -1.62 5.53
C TRP A 175 -11.77 -1.82 4.50
N THR A 176 -12.83 -2.54 4.87
CA THR A 176 -13.95 -2.86 3.96
C THR A 176 -14.79 -1.63 3.65
N VAL A 177 -14.98 -0.74 4.63
CA VAL A 177 -15.87 0.42 4.51
C VAL A 177 -15.18 1.64 3.92
N GLY A 178 -13.87 1.82 4.12
CA GLY A 178 -13.19 3.09 3.84
C GLY A 178 -13.42 3.63 2.42
N VAL A 179 -13.25 2.78 1.41
CA VAL A 179 -13.50 3.15 0.01
C VAL A 179 -14.98 3.38 -0.25
N MET A 180 -15.87 2.52 0.25
CA MET A 180 -17.31 2.63 0.03
C MET A 180 -17.89 3.92 0.63
N ALA A 181 -17.45 4.28 1.85
CA ALA A 181 -17.87 5.50 2.51
C ALA A 181 -17.38 6.76 1.78
N ALA A 182 -16.14 6.74 1.24
CA ALA A 182 -15.61 7.83 0.43
C ALA A 182 -16.41 8.02 -0.87
N LEU A 183 -16.74 6.92 -1.55
CA LEU A 183 -17.57 6.95 -2.75
C LEU A 183 -18.97 7.50 -2.46
N LEU A 184 -19.61 7.08 -1.36
CA LEU A 184 -20.90 7.61 -0.94
C LEU A 184 -20.85 9.13 -0.73
N VAL A 185 -19.86 9.62 0.03
CA VAL A 185 -19.69 11.05 0.31
C VAL A 185 -19.41 11.84 -0.97
N SER A 186 -18.66 11.27 -1.91
CA SER A 186 -18.38 11.91 -3.20
C SER A 186 -19.62 12.09 -4.08
N ALA A 187 -20.69 11.32 -3.87
CA ALA A 187 -22.00 11.57 -4.51
C ALA A 187 -22.88 12.54 -3.72
N GLU A 188 -22.64 12.70 -2.41
CA GLU A 188 -23.42 13.59 -1.55
C GLU A 188 -22.95 15.05 -1.58
N LEU A 189 -21.68 15.30 -1.93
CA LEU A 189 -21.05 16.62 -1.92
C LEU A 189 -20.64 17.05 -3.33
N PRO A 190 -21.48 17.79 -4.07
CA PRO A 190 -21.11 18.37 -5.35
C PRO A 190 -19.99 19.40 -5.18
N GLY A 191 -19.00 19.39 -6.06
CA GLY A 191 -17.83 20.27 -6.01
C GLY A 191 -16.78 19.89 -4.95
N MET A 192 -16.84 18.66 -4.41
CA MET A 192 -15.84 18.08 -3.51
C MET A 192 -15.62 16.58 -3.81
N GLU A 193 -15.90 16.17 -5.04
CA GLU A 193 -15.94 14.78 -5.49
C GLU A 193 -14.56 14.13 -5.34
N GLN A 194 -13.51 14.76 -5.87
CA GLN A 194 -12.17 14.19 -5.83
C GLN A 194 -11.61 14.19 -4.42
N THR A 195 -11.84 15.27 -3.66
CA THR A 195 -11.44 15.36 -2.25
C THR A 195 -12.02 14.20 -1.44
N ALA A 196 -13.33 13.95 -1.57
CA ALA A 196 -14.02 12.86 -0.89
C ALA A 196 -13.48 11.49 -1.28
N VAL A 197 -13.29 11.24 -2.59
CA VAL A 197 -12.75 9.97 -3.11
C VAL A 197 -11.34 9.70 -2.57
N LEU A 198 -10.46 10.70 -2.58
CA LEU A 198 -9.05 10.54 -2.18
C LEU A 198 -8.87 10.35 -0.67
N LEU A 199 -9.83 10.79 0.15
CA LEU A 199 -9.84 10.51 1.60
C LEU A 199 -9.92 9.01 1.91
N SER A 200 -10.40 8.17 0.98
CA SER A 200 -10.34 6.70 1.13
C SER A 200 -8.92 6.19 1.35
N GLY A 201 -7.91 6.84 0.75
CA GLY A 201 -6.50 6.50 0.93
C GLY A 201 -6.06 6.61 2.38
N LEU A 202 -6.52 7.64 3.09
CA LEU A 202 -6.20 7.86 4.50
C LEU A 202 -6.86 6.78 5.39
N VAL A 203 -8.12 6.43 5.12
CA VAL A 203 -8.82 5.37 5.84
C VAL A 203 -8.13 4.01 5.63
N ASN A 204 -7.73 3.71 4.40
CA ASN A 204 -6.98 2.49 4.08
C ASN A 204 -5.60 2.47 4.74
N ALA A 205 -4.93 3.63 4.83
CA ALA A 205 -3.66 3.75 5.53
C ALA A 205 -3.81 3.46 7.03
N PHE A 206 -4.84 4.01 7.67
CA PHE A 206 -5.17 3.71 9.06
C PHE A 206 -5.44 2.22 9.27
N ALA A 207 -6.26 1.59 8.42
CA ALA A 207 -6.54 0.16 8.53
C ALA A 207 -5.27 -0.69 8.35
N ALA A 208 -4.41 -0.35 7.38
CA ALA A 208 -3.12 -1.02 7.20
C ALA A 208 -2.23 -0.91 8.45
N ILE A 209 -2.22 0.27 9.09
CA ILE A 209 -1.48 0.50 10.33
C ILE A 209 -2.05 -0.33 11.46
N ALA A 210 -3.38 -0.33 11.64
CA ALA A 210 -4.06 -1.15 12.62
C ALA A 210 -3.70 -2.64 12.49
N PHE A 211 -3.66 -3.19 11.27
CA PHE A 211 -3.17 -4.55 11.02
C PHE A 211 -1.70 -4.71 11.44
N SER A 212 -0.82 -3.84 10.96
CA SER A 212 0.63 -3.93 11.20
C SER A 212 1.07 -3.74 12.66
N VAL A 213 0.31 -2.97 13.44
CA VAL A 213 0.65 -2.63 14.84
C VAL A 213 -0.08 -3.53 15.83
N TRP A 214 -1.36 -3.85 15.59
CA TRP A 214 -2.19 -4.57 16.57
C TRP A 214 -2.36 -6.05 16.27
N VAL A 215 -2.35 -6.44 14.99
CA VAL A 215 -2.69 -7.79 14.55
C VAL A 215 -1.45 -8.59 14.18
N ASP A 216 -0.70 -8.14 13.17
CA ASP A 216 0.40 -8.90 12.58
C ASP A 216 1.51 -9.29 13.55
N PRO A 217 1.99 -8.42 14.47
CA PRO A 217 3.05 -8.78 15.40
C PRO A 217 2.65 -9.93 16.33
N LYS A 218 1.40 -9.92 16.82
CA LYS A 218 0.90 -10.97 17.71
C LYS A 218 0.72 -12.29 16.97
N ALA A 219 0.20 -12.25 15.75
CA ALA A 219 0.07 -13.44 14.92
C ALA A 219 1.43 -14.05 14.53
N ALA A 220 2.44 -13.20 14.28
CA ALA A 220 3.82 -13.63 14.03
C ALA A 220 4.43 -14.31 15.26
N VAL A 221 4.36 -13.69 16.45
CA VAL A 221 4.89 -14.27 17.70
C VAL A 221 4.26 -15.63 18.02
N ILE A 222 2.94 -15.79 17.85
CA ILE A 222 2.26 -17.09 18.05
C ILE A 222 2.82 -18.15 17.09
N THR A 223 3.09 -17.77 15.85
CA THR A 223 3.63 -18.66 14.82
C THR A 223 5.08 -19.07 15.15
N ASP A 224 5.93 -18.11 15.51
CA ASP A 224 7.33 -18.36 15.84
C ASP A 224 7.49 -19.24 17.08
N GLN A 225 6.70 -18.99 18.13
CA GLN A 225 6.70 -19.81 19.34
C GLN A 225 6.26 -21.25 19.06
N ALA A 226 5.32 -21.46 18.15
CA ALA A 226 4.92 -22.80 17.74
C ALA A 226 6.00 -23.51 16.92
N ILE A 227 6.74 -22.79 16.08
CA ILE A 227 7.88 -23.34 15.32
C ILE A 227 9.01 -23.75 16.26
N ARG A 228 9.27 -22.95 17.30
CA ARG A 228 10.30 -23.24 18.33
C ARG A 228 9.89 -24.32 19.33
N GLY A 229 8.65 -24.82 19.26
CA GLY A 229 8.11 -25.78 20.22
C GLY A 229 7.75 -25.20 21.60
N GLU A 230 7.84 -23.88 21.77
CA GLU A 230 7.47 -23.16 23.00
C GLU A 230 5.95 -23.13 23.22
N ARG A 231 5.17 -23.29 22.14
CA ARG A 231 3.70 -23.34 22.16
C ARG A 231 3.17 -24.47 21.28
N PRO A 232 2.01 -25.05 21.61
CA PRO A 232 1.43 -26.11 20.80
C PRO A 232 0.97 -25.55 19.44
N GLN A 233 1.17 -26.35 18.38
CA GLN A 233 0.72 -26.04 17.01
C GLN A 233 -0.78 -25.69 16.93
N LYS A 234 -1.59 -26.28 17.83
CA LYS A 234 -3.02 -25.99 17.97
C LYS A 234 -3.30 -24.48 18.14
N HIS A 235 -2.43 -23.72 18.81
CA HIS A 235 -2.64 -22.27 18.96
C HIS A 235 -2.54 -21.52 17.62
N VAL A 236 -1.74 -21.99 16.67
CA VAL A 236 -1.64 -21.41 15.32
C VAL A 236 -2.90 -21.71 14.53
N ASP A 237 -3.43 -22.93 14.65
CA ASP A 237 -4.71 -23.31 14.02
C ASP A 237 -5.89 -22.52 14.62
N ILE A 238 -5.95 -22.36 15.96
CA ILE A 238 -6.96 -21.51 16.62
C ILE A 238 -6.85 -20.07 16.13
N THR A 239 -5.63 -19.52 16.03
CA THR A 239 -5.39 -18.16 15.51
C THR A 239 -5.90 -18.03 14.08
N ALA A 240 -5.57 -18.97 13.19
CA ALA A 240 -5.98 -18.92 11.79
C ALA A 240 -7.51 -18.98 11.61
N VAL A 241 -8.18 -19.87 12.37
CA VAL A 241 -9.64 -19.98 12.35
C VAL A 241 -10.30 -18.69 12.84
N HIS A 242 -9.85 -18.14 13.97
CA HIS A 242 -10.47 -16.94 14.55
C HIS A 242 -10.13 -15.66 13.79
N LEU A 243 -8.98 -15.57 13.12
CA LEU A 243 -8.70 -14.47 12.18
C LEU A 243 -9.59 -14.56 10.94
N SER A 244 -9.80 -15.76 10.39
CA SER A 244 -10.70 -15.94 9.23
C SER A 244 -12.15 -15.61 9.59
N MET A 245 -12.62 -16.08 10.75
CA MET A 245 -13.92 -15.70 11.31
C MET A 245 -13.99 -14.20 11.58
N GLY A 246 -12.90 -13.61 12.09
CA GLY A 246 -12.78 -12.18 12.35
C GLY A 246 -12.92 -11.33 11.09
N ASN A 247 -12.42 -11.81 9.93
CA ASN A 247 -12.58 -11.11 8.66
C ASN A 247 -14.05 -11.09 8.20
N PHE A 248 -14.77 -12.20 8.39
CA PHE A 248 -16.21 -12.26 8.13
C PHE A 248 -17.00 -11.32 9.04
N LEU A 249 -16.75 -11.39 10.36
CA LEU A 249 -17.40 -10.52 11.34
C LEU A 249 -17.06 -9.04 11.10
N GLY A 250 -15.83 -8.73 10.71
CA GLY A 250 -15.40 -7.39 10.33
C GLY A 250 -16.13 -6.88 9.11
N GLY A 251 -16.33 -7.71 8.08
CA GLY A 251 -17.16 -7.36 6.92
C GLY A 251 -18.61 -7.03 7.31
N LEU A 252 -19.21 -7.81 8.20
CA LEU A 252 -20.55 -7.53 8.74
C LEU A 252 -20.60 -6.25 9.57
N LEU A 253 -19.60 -6.03 10.43
CA LEU A 253 -19.45 -4.78 11.18
C LEU A 253 -19.30 -3.59 10.23
N GLY A 254 -18.68 -3.80 9.07
CA GLY A 254 -18.59 -2.82 7.99
C GLY A 254 -19.96 -2.29 7.53
N LEU A 255 -20.99 -3.13 7.49
CA LEU A 255 -22.35 -2.69 7.13
C LEU A 255 -22.89 -1.65 8.11
N MET A 256 -22.60 -1.82 9.41
CA MET A 256 -22.99 -0.88 10.46
C MET A 256 -22.09 0.37 10.44
N MET A 257 -20.81 0.19 10.10
CA MET A 257 -19.82 1.28 10.07
C MET A 257 -19.92 2.19 8.84
N LEU A 258 -20.66 1.83 7.79
CA LEU A 258 -20.77 2.64 6.57
C LEU A 258 -21.21 4.08 6.86
N ASN A 259 -22.32 4.26 7.60
CA ASN A 259 -22.84 5.58 7.91
C ASN A 259 -21.89 6.43 8.80
N PRO A 260 -21.35 5.92 9.93
CA PRO A 260 -20.42 6.71 10.74
C PRO A 260 -19.13 7.00 9.98
N ALA A 261 -18.59 6.07 9.19
CA ALA A 261 -17.43 6.33 8.35
C ALA A 261 -17.71 7.43 7.30
N ALA A 262 -18.87 7.38 6.65
CA ALA A 262 -19.28 8.43 5.71
C ALA A 262 -19.41 9.79 6.40
N SER A 263 -19.96 9.86 7.63
CA SER A 263 -20.01 11.14 8.36
C SER A 263 -18.62 11.71 8.68
N LEU A 264 -17.66 10.87 9.04
CA LEU A 264 -16.29 11.30 9.32
C LEU A 264 -15.61 11.84 8.04
N ILE A 265 -15.76 11.10 6.93
CA ILE A 265 -15.21 11.52 5.64
C ILE A 265 -15.90 12.80 5.17
N ARG A 266 -17.22 12.97 5.40
CA ARG A 266 -17.96 14.18 5.04
C ARG A 266 -17.44 15.41 5.76
N VAL A 267 -17.13 15.31 7.07
CA VAL A 267 -16.54 16.42 7.83
C VAL A 267 -15.14 16.74 7.30
N ALA A 268 -14.31 15.72 7.08
CA ALA A 268 -12.98 15.91 6.52
C ALA A 268 -13.03 16.56 5.13
N ALA A 269 -13.88 16.07 4.23
CA ALA A 269 -14.05 16.58 2.88
C ALA A 269 -14.47 18.05 2.88
N LYS A 270 -15.46 18.44 3.71
CA LYS A 270 -15.86 19.84 3.85
C LYS A 270 -14.72 20.73 4.36
N SER A 271 -14.00 20.28 5.39
CA SER A 271 -12.89 21.07 5.96
C SER A 271 -11.74 21.29 4.98
N LEU A 272 -11.49 20.32 4.09
CA LEU A 272 -10.47 20.39 3.05
C LEU A 272 -10.97 21.20 1.84
N GLY A 273 -12.20 20.96 1.41
CA GLY A 273 -12.81 21.62 0.24
C GLY A 273 -13.04 23.11 0.46
N GLU A 274 -13.48 23.53 1.66
CA GLU A 274 -13.59 24.95 2.03
C GLU A 274 -12.23 25.67 2.00
N GLN A 275 -11.13 24.92 2.19
CA GLN A 275 -9.78 25.45 2.09
C GLN A 275 -9.23 25.42 0.65
N GLY A 276 -9.94 24.85 -0.34
CA GLY A 276 -9.47 24.67 -1.72
C GLY A 276 -8.99 25.98 -2.36
N GLU A 277 -9.72 27.07 -2.19
CA GLU A 277 -9.32 28.40 -2.66
C GLU A 277 -8.03 28.88 -1.99
N THR A 278 -7.96 28.79 -0.67
CA THR A 278 -6.75 29.17 0.09
C THR A 278 -5.55 28.30 -0.25
N MET A 279 -5.78 27.02 -0.61
CA MET A 279 -4.75 26.07 -1.01
C MET A 279 -4.26 26.35 -2.42
N ASN A 280 -5.14 26.73 -3.34
CA ASN A 280 -4.77 27.16 -4.69
C ASN A 280 -3.96 28.47 -4.63
N ASN A 281 -4.41 29.44 -3.82
CA ASN A 281 -3.70 30.71 -3.62
C ASN A 281 -2.37 30.53 -2.86
N ASN A 282 -2.27 29.56 -1.94
CA ASN A 282 -1.05 29.23 -1.21
C ASN A 282 -0.41 27.91 -1.68
N LEU A 283 -0.35 27.70 -3.01
CA LEU A 283 0.17 26.48 -3.61
C LEU A 283 1.55 26.08 -3.07
N TRP A 284 2.38 27.06 -2.70
CA TRP A 284 3.71 26.85 -2.12
C TRP A 284 3.72 25.94 -0.87
N ILE A 285 2.65 25.94 -0.07
CA ILE A 285 2.51 25.06 1.10
C ILE A 285 2.42 23.59 0.66
N ILE A 286 1.65 23.32 -0.39
CA ILE A 286 1.46 21.97 -0.95
C ILE A 286 2.74 21.52 -1.65
N VAL A 287 3.43 22.42 -2.36
CA VAL A 287 4.76 22.18 -2.93
C VAL A 287 5.76 21.81 -1.82
N LEU A 288 5.74 22.54 -0.70
CA LEU A 288 6.62 22.28 0.45
C LEU A 288 6.32 20.94 1.11
N PHE A 289 5.05 20.56 1.27
CA PHE A 289 4.68 19.24 1.75
C PHE A 289 5.16 18.13 0.81
N ASN A 290 4.95 18.28 -0.50
CA ASN A 290 5.42 17.29 -1.46
C ASN A 290 6.95 17.18 -1.47
N LEU A 291 7.64 18.30 -1.34
CA LEU A 291 9.09 18.36 -1.15
C LEU A 291 9.52 17.59 0.10
N ALA A 292 8.87 17.82 1.24
CA ALA A 292 9.18 17.13 2.49
C ALA A 292 8.89 15.62 2.40
N PHE A 293 7.79 15.20 1.75
CA PHE A 293 7.46 13.79 1.59
C PHE A 293 8.39 13.08 0.62
N ALA A 294 8.75 13.72 -0.51
CA ALA A 294 9.79 13.20 -1.40
C ALA A 294 11.15 13.12 -0.69
N PHE A 295 11.48 14.11 0.14
CA PHE A 295 12.69 14.09 0.95
C PHE A 295 12.71 12.89 1.92
N LEU A 296 11.62 12.67 2.66
CA LEU A 296 11.48 11.53 3.56
C LEU A 296 11.49 10.18 2.82
N ALA A 297 10.85 10.08 1.65
CA ALA A 297 10.81 8.85 0.87
C ALA A 297 12.22 8.40 0.40
N SER A 298 13.09 9.35 0.08
CA SER A 298 14.49 9.08 -0.33
C SER A 298 15.33 8.42 0.77
N THR A 299 14.91 8.53 2.03
CA THR A 299 15.68 8.01 3.16
C THR A 299 15.81 6.49 3.14
N THR A 300 14.96 5.81 2.38
CA THR A 300 15.09 4.38 2.01
C THR A 300 16.49 4.03 1.50
N TYR A 301 17.11 4.91 0.71
CA TYR A 301 18.43 4.65 0.15
C TYR A 301 19.54 4.91 1.17
N ALA A 302 19.37 5.92 2.03
CA ALA A 302 20.28 6.20 3.14
C ALA A 302 20.30 5.04 4.15
N SER A 303 19.14 4.44 4.44
CA SER A 303 19.02 3.32 5.37
C SER A 303 19.82 2.10 4.93
N ARG A 304 19.85 1.80 3.63
CA ARG A 304 20.64 0.68 3.05
C ARG A 304 22.15 0.90 3.21
N ILE A 305 22.62 2.13 3.04
CA ILE A 305 24.04 2.47 3.27
C ILE A 305 24.38 2.34 4.76
N SER A 306 23.54 2.90 5.62
CA SER A 306 23.72 2.84 7.06
C SER A 306 23.67 1.41 7.61
N ALA A 307 22.85 0.54 7.03
CA ALA A 307 22.79 -0.89 7.38
C ALA A 307 24.17 -1.55 7.25
N VAL A 308 24.89 -1.24 6.16
CA VAL A 308 26.24 -1.78 5.91
C VAL A 308 27.28 -1.09 6.79
N ARG A 309 27.25 0.25 6.91
CA ARG A 309 28.21 1.00 7.75
C ARG A 309 28.18 0.59 9.22
N THR A 310 27.00 0.25 9.72
CA THR A 310 26.81 -0.15 11.12
C THR A 310 26.89 -1.66 11.32
N ALA A 311 26.95 -2.45 10.24
CA ALA A 311 26.83 -3.91 10.27
C ALA A 311 25.58 -4.41 11.04
N ARG A 312 24.50 -3.63 11.04
CA ARG A 312 23.26 -3.87 11.81
C ARG A 312 22.03 -3.86 10.91
N ALA A 313 21.95 -4.83 10.01
CA ALA A 313 20.89 -4.89 8.99
C ALA A 313 19.47 -4.95 9.60
N ALA A 314 19.25 -5.78 10.62
CA ALA A 314 17.92 -5.92 11.25
C ALA A 314 17.46 -4.61 11.92
N THR A 315 18.34 -3.97 12.69
CA THR A 315 18.07 -2.68 13.34
C THR A 315 17.86 -1.58 12.31
N ALA A 316 18.61 -1.59 11.20
CA ALA A 316 18.42 -0.65 10.08
C ALA A 316 17.05 -0.81 9.41
N VAL A 317 16.58 -2.05 9.20
CA VAL A 317 15.24 -2.32 8.68
C VAL A 317 14.15 -1.80 9.62
N ALA A 318 14.32 -1.96 10.94
CA ALA A 318 13.37 -1.42 11.91
C ALA A 318 13.30 0.12 11.88
N VAL A 319 14.45 0.80 11.80
CA VAL A 319 14.52 2.27 11.67
C VAL A 319 13.93 2.74 10.36
N TYR A 320 14.25 2.05 9.25
CA TYR A 320 13.67 2.33 7.94
C TYR A 320 12.15 2.23 7.95
N ASN A 321 11.58 1.13 8.48
CA ASN A 321 10.14 0.91 8.51
C ASN A 321 9.40 2.04 9.23
N PHE A 322 10.00 2.62 10.28
CA PHE A 322 9.44 3.76 10.99
C PHE A 322 9.39 5.03 10.12
N PHE A 323 10.52 5.44 9.52
CA PHE A 323 10.54 6.61 8.63
C PHE A 323 9.65 6.42 7.40
N PHE A 324 9.67 5.21 6.82
CA PHE A 324 8.81 4.84 5.72
C PHE A 324 7.33 4.94 6.07
N LEU A 325 6.95 4.53 7.29
CA LEU A 325 5.58 4.67 7.77
C LEU A 325 5.14 6.14 7.83
N ILE A 326 5.99 7.03 8.35
CA ILE A 326 5.71 8.48 8.41
C ILE A 326 5.58 9.05 6.99
N ALA A 327 6.53 8.73 6.10
CA ALA A 327 6.50 9.21 4.72
C ALA A 327 5.21 8.76 4.01
N ARG A 328 4.83 7.48 4.19
CA ARG A 328 3.61 6.92 3.61
C ARG A 328 2.35 7.57 4.16
N LEU A 329 2.28 7.81 5.48
CA LEU A 329 1.15 8.53 6.07
C LEU A 329 1.03 9.96 5.51
N GLY A 330 2.14 10.67 5.40
CA GLY A 330 2.18 12.01 4.81
C GLY A 330 1.66 12.05 3.38
N GLN A 331 2.10 11.11 2.54
CA GLN A 331 1.61 10.99 1.15
C GLN A 331 0.09 10.73 1.06
N GLN A 332 -0.49 10.02 2.03
CA GLN A 332 -1.94 9.75 2.05
C GLN A 332 -2.75 10.98 2.49
N VAL A 333 -2.16 11.87 3.29
CA VAL A 333 -2.76 13.17 3.65
C VAL A 333 -2.67 14.16 2.48
N PHE A 334 -1.61 14.04 1.68
CA PHE A 334 -1.35 14.93 0.55
C PHE A 334 -2.34 14.75 -0.61
N ALA A 335 -2.78 13.52 -0.90
CA ALA A 335 -3.66 13.27 -2.05
C ALA A 335 -5.00 14.05 -1.99
N PRO A 336 -5.76 14.07 -0.88
CA PRO A 336 -6.97 14.90 -0.75
C PRO A 336 -6.74 16.41 -0.99
N MET A 337 -5.55 16.94 -0.68
CA MET A 337 -5.25 18.36 -0.92
C MET A 337 -5.16 18.67 -2.42
N ILE A 338 -4.64 17.75 -3.23
CA ILE A 338 -4.64 17.87 -4.69
C ILE A 338 -6.08 17.79 -5.21
N GLY A 339 -6.89 16.88 -4.67
CA GLY A 339 -8.32 16.80 -4.98
C GLY A 339 -9.04 18.12 -4.72
N ALA A 340 -8.80 18.75 -3.58
CA ALA A 340 -9.42 20.03 -3.22
C ALA A 340 -9.06 21.19 -4.16
N ILE A 341 -7.81 21.24 -4.66
CA ILE A 341 -7.43 22.21 -5.70
C ILE A 341 -8.19 21.93 -6.99
N SER A 342 -8.26 20.67 -7.41
CA SER A 342 -8.94 20.29 -8.64
C SER A 342 -10.43 20.61 -8.57
N ASP A 343 -11.09 20.19 -7.50
CA ASP A 343 -12.51 20.47 -7.23
C ASP A 343 -12.80 21.99 -7.24
N HIS A 344 -11.91 22.80 -6.66
CA HIS A 344 -12.03 24.25 -6.69
C HIS A 344 -11.86 24.84 -8.10
N VAL A 345 -10.92 24.33 -8.89
CA VAL A 345 -10.70 24.80 -10.27
C VAL A 345 -11.87 24.39 -11.17
N THR A 346 -12.39 23.16 -11.06
CA THR A 346 -13.52 22.68 -11.87
C THR A 346 -14.83 23.38 -11.50
N ALA A 347 -15.04 23.73 -10.22
CA ALA A 347 -16.22 24.46 -9.78
C ALA A 347 -16.25 25.94 -10.23
N ASN A 348 -15.09 26.51 -10.58
CA ASN A 348 -14.97 27.92 -10.93
C ASN A 348 -14.95 28.15 -12.46
N PRO A 349 -15.94 28.85 -13.04
CA PRO A 349 -15.99 29.11 -14.48
C PRO A 349 -14.83 29.94 -15.03
N ASN A 350 -14.14 30.70 -14.16
CA ASN A 350 -13.04 31.59 -14.51
C ASN A 350 -11.68 30.88 -14.54
N LEU A 351 -11.60 29.66 -13.98
CA LEU A 351 -10.36 28.87 -13.92
C LEU A 351 -10.50 27.69 -14.88
N GLY A 352 -9.49 27.48 -15.70
CA GLY A 352 -9.51 26.43 -16.72
C GLY A 352 -8.63 25.23 -16.40
N LEU A 353 -8.76 24.19 -17.20
CA LEU A 353 -7.80 23.07 -17.25
C LEU A 353 -6.33 23.51 -17.40
N PRO A 354 -5.98 24.59 -18.13
CA PRO A 354 -4.60 25.08 -18.18
C PRO A 354 -4.06 25.57 -16.83
N ASP A 355 -4.89 26.24 -16.03
CA ASP A 355 -4.50 26.73 -14.70
C ASP A 355 -4.26 25.56 -13.75
N LEU A 356 -5.14 24.55 -13.79
CA LEU A 356 -4.93 23.31 -13.05
C LEU A 356 -3.62 22.64 -13.45
N ALA A 357 -3.33 22.52 -14.75
CA ALA A 357 -2.10 21.92 -15.24
C ALA A 357 -0.86 22.64 -14.70
N VAL A 358 -0.87 23.98 -14.65
CA VAL A 358 0.22 24.77 -14.07
C VAL A 358 0.37 24.49 -12.58
N SER A 359 -0.74 24.52 -11.82
CA SER A 359 -0.72 24.22 -10.39
C SER A 359 -0.18 22.81 -10.11
N LEU A 360 -0.62 21.81 -10.86
CA LEU A 360 -0.16 20.44 -10.72
C LEU A 360 1.31 20.25 -11.11
N ARG A 361 1.83 20.98 -12.10
CA ARG A 361 3.26 20.99 -12.45
C ARG A 361 4.11 21.57 -11.32
N PHE A 362 3.66 22.67 -10.69
CA PHE A 362 4.32 23.21 -9.49
C PHE A 362 4.32 22.23 -8.34
N VAL A 363 3.20 21.52 -8.12
CA VAL A 363 3.13 20.45 -7.13
C VAL A 363 4.16 19.35 -7.42
N LEU A 364 4.27 18.89 -8.67
CA LEU A 364 5.30 17.92 -9.09
C LEU A 364 6.74 18.48 -8.97
N LEU A 365 6.94 19.80 -9.12
CA LEU A 365 8.25 20.43 -8.93
C LEU A 365 8.68 20.30 -7.47
N GLY A 366 7.74 20.33 -6.52
CA GLY A 366 8.00 20.02 -5.12
C GLY A 366 8.67 18.66 -4.93
N ALA A 367 8.15 17.60 -5.57
CA ALA A 367 8.77 16.28 -5.52
C ALA A 367 10.18 16.24 -6.13
N SER A 368 10.40 16.99 -7.21
CA SER A 368 11.72 17.12 -7.85
C SER A 368 12.72 17.83 -6.95
N LEU A 369 12.33 18.95 -6.35
CA LEU A 369 13.13 19.69 -5.38
C LEU A 369 13.42 18.84 -4.14
N GLY A 370 12.44 18.08 -3.65
CA GLY A 370 12.63 17.15 -2.53
C GLY A 370 13.68 16.09 -2.84
N ALA A 371 13.59 15.45 -4.01
CA ALA A 371 14.58 14.47 -4.46
C ALA A 371 15.98 15.09 -4.68
N LEU A 372 16.04 16.32 -5.19
CA LEU A 372 17.30 17.06 -5.33
C LEU A 372 17.94 17.36 -3.97
N LEU A 373 17.15 17.87 -3.02
CA LEU A 373 17.61 18.13 -1.65
C LEU A 373 18.06 16.84 -0.97
N SER A 374 17.35 15.73 -1.19
CA SER A 374 17.78 14.41 -0.71
C SER A 374 19.12 13.98 -1.25
N TRP A 375 19.37 14.23 -2.54
CA TRP A 375 20.65 13.92 -3.17
C TRP A 375 21.77 14.77 -2.57
N LEU A 376 21.52 16.07 -2.39
CA LEU A 376 22.45 17.02 -1.80
C LEU A 376 22.78 16.68 -0.33
N PHE A 377 21.75 16.38 0.47
CA PHE A 377 21.85 16.07 1.90
C PHE A 377 22.00 14.58 2.19
N MET A 378 22.30 13.76 1.18
CA MET A 378 22.48 12.31 1.34
C MET A 378 23.48 11.94 2.47
N PRO A 379 24.66 12.60 2.60
CA PRO A 379 25.57 12.31 3.71
C PRO A 379 24.97 12.61 5.09
N THR A 380 24.17 13.68 5.20
CA THR A 380 23.45 14.01 6.44
C THR A 380 22.40 12.95 6.75
N LEU A 381 21.64 12.49 5.74
CA LEU A 381 20.64 11.42 5.92
C LEU A 381 21.29 10.12 6.41
N VAL A 382 22.42 9.72 5.82
CA VAL A 382 23.16 8.53 6.27
C VAL A 382 23.68 8.69 7.70
N GLU A 383 24.21 9.86 8.07
CA GLU A 383 24.68 10.10 9.45
C GLU A 383 23.53 10.07 10.47
N VAL A 384 22.36 10.63 10.13
CA VAL A 384 21.16 10.56 10.96
C VAL A 384 20.73 9.10 11.15
N TYR A 385 20.71 8.31 10.08
CA TYR A 385 20.38 6.89 10.16
C TYR A 385 21.41 6.10 10.96
N ASP A 386 22.71 6.34 10.79
CA ASP A 386 23.77 5.67 11.57
C ASP A 386 23.57 5.88 13.07
N ARG A 387 23.29 7.12 13.50
CA ARG A 387 23.03 7.43 14.91
C ARG A 387 21.72 6.84 15.40
N ALA A 388 20.66 6.90 14.59
CA ALA A 388 19.38 6.30 14.92
C ALA A 388 19.51 4.77 15.11
N ILE A 389 20.22 4.09 14.22
CA ILE A 389 20.48 2.64 14.32
C ILE A 389 21.30 2.33 15.56
N ARG A 390 22.40 3.05 15.82
CA ARG A 390 23.23 2.81 17.00
C ARG A 390 22.46 2.99 18.30
N LYS A 391 21.68 4.06 18.41
CA LYS A 391 20.86 4.33 19.60
C LYS A 391 19.69 3.36 19.75
N THR A 392 19.10 2.91 18.64
CA THR A 392 18.03 1.89 18.68
C THR A 392 18.59 0.55 19.16
N ASP A 393 19.80 0.20 18.75
CA ASP A 393 20.49 -1.01 19.21
C ASP A 393 20.85 -0.94 20.69
N GLU A 394 21.37 0.21 21.16
CA GLU A 394 21.70 0.44 22.58
C GLU A 394 20.47 0.40 23.49
N LEU A 395 19.35 1.00 23.06
CA LEU A 395 18.12 1.12 23.85
C LEU A 395 17.14 -0.04 23.62
N GLY A 396 17.44 -0.94 22.67
CA GLY A 396 16.59 -2.08 22.30
C GLY A 396 15.26 -1.73 21.62
N SER A 397 14.88 -0.46 21.47
CA SER A 397 13.65 -0.06 20.79
C SER A 397 13.70 1.33 20.18
N ILE A 398 13.05 1.49 19.03
CA ILE A 398 12.94 2.81 18.37
C ILE A 398 12.07 3.77 19.17
N HIS A 399 11.06 3.24 19.89
CA HIS A 399 10.21 4.01 20.79
C HIS A 399 11.03 4.69 21.89
N ALA A 400 11.98 3.97 22.50
CA ALA A 400 12.87 4.56 23.50
C ALA A 400 13.75 5.66 22.90
N VAL A 401 14.24 5.51 21.66
CA VAL A 401 14.97 6.57 20.94
C VAL A 401 14.09 7.81 20.74
N LEU A 402 12.83 7.65 20.36
CA LEU A 402 11.89 8.77 20.18
C LEU A 402 11.62 9.51 21.49
N VAL A 403 11.33 8.77 22.57
CA VAL A 403 11.17 9.35 23.91
C VAL A 403 12.45 10.08 24.32
N SER A 404 13.62 9.51 23.98
CA SER A 404 14.90 10.13 24.24
C SER A 404 15.07 11.48 23.52
N LEU A 405 14.47 11.65 22.35
CA LEU A 405 14.50 12.88 21.54
C LEU A 405 13.51 13.94 22.02
N LEU A 406 12.56 13.63 22.90
CA LEU A 406 11.69 14.64 23.53
C LEU A 406 12.48 15.59 24.45
N ASN A 407 13.69 15.20 24.87
CA ASN A 407 14.57 16.08 25.64
C ASN A 407 15.33 17.03 24.68
N PRO A 408 15.10 18.36 24.75
CA PRO A 408 15.68 19.33 23.82
C PRO A 408 17.21 19.39 23.90
N LEU A 409 17.81 19.01 25.04
CA LEU A 409 19.27 18.96 25.20
C LEU A 409 19.94 17.98 24.21
N ARG A 410 19.19 16.98 23.73
CA ARG A 410 19.69 15.97 22.78
C ARG A 410 19.55 16.40 21.32
N TRP A 411 18.86 17.50 21.02
CA TRP A 411 18.73 18.02 19.66
C TRP A 411 20.05 18.55 19.11
N ALA A 412 20.94 19.03 19.98
CA ALA A 412 22.31 19.38 19.60
C ALA A 412 23.05 18.20 18.95
N ALA A 413 22.76 16.96 19.38
CA ALA A 413 23.32 15.76 18.75
C ALA A 413 22.72 15.50 17.36
N VAL A 414 21.46 15.86 17.11
CA VAL A 414 20.83 15.76 15.78
C VAL A 414 21.40 16.80 14.83
N ILE A 415 21.54 18.05 15.28
CA ILE A 415 22.11 19.14 14.48
C ILE A 415 23.57 18.84 14.09
N ARG A 416 24.35 18.20 14.98
CA ARG A 416 25.71 17.72 14.69
C ARG A 416 25.77 16.58 13.65
N CYS A 417 24.65 16.09 13.15
CA CYS A 417 24.63 15.14 12.02
C CYS A 417 24.77 15.84 10.66
N PHE A 418 24.67 17.17 10.62
CA PHE A 418 24.79 17.92 9.38
C PHE A 418 26.17 17.70 8.77
N ARG A 419 26.17 17.21 7.52
CA ARG A 419 27.35 16.97 6.70
C ARG A 419 27.18 17.69 5.37
N PHE A 420 28.28 18.25 4.86
CA PHE A 420 28.30 18.83 3.53
C PHE A 420 28.06 17.77 2.45
N PRO A 421 27.52 18.17 1.28
CA PRO A 421 27.31 17.27 0.16
C PRO A 421 28.62 16.58 -0.24
N SER A 422 28.58 15.26 -0.39
CA SER A 422 29.74 14.44 -0.72
C SER A 422 29.30 13.28 -1.58
N THR A 423 30.09 12.98 -2.62
CA THR A 423 29.93 11.79 -3.47
C THR A 423 30.58 10.55 -2.85
N PHE A 424 30.93 10.58 -1.56
CA PHE A 424 31.60 9.47 -0.85
C PHE A 424 32.89 8.96 -1.56
N GLY A 425 33.56 9.82 -2.34
CA GLY A 425 34.76 9.45 -3.11
C GLY A 425 34.50 8.45 -4.26
N ILE A 426 33.27 8.39 -4.77
CA ILE A 426 32.87 7.51 -5.88
C ILE A 426 33.44 8.04 -7.21
N GLY A 427 34.13 7.17 -7.94
CA GLY A 427 34.70 7.47 -9.27
C GLY A 427 33.91 6.83 -10.40
N ALA A 428 34.22 7.18 -11.65
CA ALA A 428 33.51 6.68 -12.84
C ALA A 428 33.60 5.16 -13.04
N ALA A 429 34.64 4.51 -12.50
CA ALA A 429 34.79 3.05 -12.56
C ALA A 429 33.78 2.32 -11.66
N ASP A 430 33.40 2.91 -10.53
CA ASP A 430 32.44 2.33 -9.60
C ASP A 430 31.02 2.36 -10.17
N LEU A 431 30.69 3.40 -10.94
CA LEU A 431 29.39 3.52 -11.63
C LEU A 431 29.15 2.39 -12.63
N LYS A 432 30.21 1.82 -13.24
CA LYS A 432 30.09 0.73 -14.22
C LYS A 432 29.73 -0.61 -13.57
N ARG A 433 29.90 -0.76 -12.25
CA ARG A 433 29.60 -2.01 -11.52
C ARG A 433 28.11 -2.21 -11.25
N ILE A 434 27.34 -1.12 -11.27
CA ILE A 434 25.89 -1.15 -11.05
C ILE A 434 25.16 -1.33 -12.38
N PRO A 435 24.20 -2.27 -12.51
CA PRO A 435 23.50 -2.49 -13.77
C PRO A 435 22.72 -1.24 -14.22
N LYS A 436 22.94 -0.79 -15.45
CA LYS A 436 22.26 0.40 -16.00
C LYS A 436 20.75 0.21 -16.17
N THR A 437 20.33 -1.02 -16.51
CA THR A 437 18.92 -1.40 -16.64
C THR A 437 18.16 -1.21 -15.32
N PHE A 438 18.80 -1.54 -14.20
CA PHE A 438 18.26 -1.33 -12.86
C PHE A 438 18.05 0.15 -12.54
N ILE A 439 19.01 1.02 -12.87
CA ILE A 439 18.88 2.47 -12.66
C ILE A 439 17.81 3.07 -13.57
N LEU A 440 17.77 2.68 -14.85
CA LEU A 440 16.74 3.16 -15.79
C LEU A 440 15.34 2.71 -15.38
N ALA A 441 15.19 1.47 -14.89
CA ALA A 441 13.94 0.99 -14.33
C ALA A 441 13.52 1.82 -13.12
N ASN A 442 14.44 2.20 -12.23
CA ASN A 442 14.12 3.07 -11.10
C ASN A 442 13.63 4.45 -11.58
N VAL A 443 14.29 5.09 -12.56
CA VAL A 443 13.82 6.36 -13.16
C VAL A 443 12.38 6.21 -13.65
N PHE A 444 12.12 5.19 -14.46
CA PHE A 444 10.82 4.98 -15.09
C PHE A 444 9.70 4.75 -14.06
N VAL A 445 9.96 3.83 -13.13
CA VAL A 445 8.96 3.43 -12.13
C VAL A 445 8.69 4.56 -11.14
N ILE A 446 9.72 5.31 -10.70
CA ILE A 446 9.53 6.49 -9.86
C ILE A 446 8.73 7.56 -10.61
N GLY A 447 9.04 7.82 -11.89
CA GLY A 447 8.28 8.81 -12.66
C GLY A 447 6.80 8.48 -12.81
N ILE A 448 6.45 7.20 -13.05
CA ILE A 448 5.05 6.75 -13.05
C ILE A 448 4.42 6.91 -11.66
N HIS A 449 5.13 6.52 -10.60
CA HIS A 449 4.62 6.63 -9.24
C HIS A 449 4.39 8.10 -8.83
N THR A 450 5.28 9.02 -9.23
CA THR A 450 5.17 10.44 -8.90
C THR A 450 4.03 11.11 -9.67
N VAL A 451 3.86 10.78 -10.96
CA VAL A 451 2.80 11.38 -11.78
C VAL A 451 1.42 10.79 -11.49
N GLY A 452 1.33 9.55 -10.98
CA GLY A 452 0.08 8.76 -10.95
C GLY A 452 -1.11 9.46 -10.31
N VAL A 453 -1.00 9.94 -9.07
CA VAL A 453 -2.11 10.64 -8.38
C VAL A 453 -2.45 11.95 -9.09
N VAL A 454 -1.42 12.74 -9.42
CA VAL A 454 -1.56 14.07 -10.03
C VAL A 454 -2.24 13.97 -11.40
N ALA A 455 -1.82 13.04 -12.26
CA ALA A 455 -2.41 12.81 -13.57
C ALA A 455 -3.83 12.25 -13.50
N SER A 456 -4.15 11.47 -12.45
CA SER A 456 -5.51 10.94 -12.28
C SER A 456 -6.51 12.01 -11.87
N VAL A 457 -6.10 12.90 -10.96
CA VAL A 457 -6.85 14.11 -10.61
C VAL A 457 -7.01 15.00 -11.86
N TYR A 458 -5.92 15.20 -12.61
CA TYR A 458 -5.97 15.99 -13.83
C TYR A 458 -6.91 15.41 -14.90
N ALA A 459 -6.88 14.09 -15.10
CA ALA A 459 -7.80 13.39 -15.99
C ALA A 459 -9.26 13.45 -15.51
N GLY A 460 -9.48 13.38 -14.20
CA GLY A 460 -10.81 13.55 -13.59
C GLY A 460 -11.42 14.91 -13.91
N ALA A 461 -10.63 15.98 -13.78
CA ALA A 461 -11.07 17.32 -14.16
C ALA A 461 -11.32 17.49 -15.67
N ALA A 462 -10.60 16.74 -16.51
CA ALA A 462 -10.71 16.82 -17.96
C ALA A 462 -11.92 16.08 -18.53
N ILE A 463 -12.45 15.07 -17.82
CA ILE A 463 -13.67 14.33 -18.21
C ILE A 463 -14.67 14.35 -17.04
N PRO A 464 -15.51 15.40 -16.94
CA PRO A 464 -16.47 15.54 -15.85
C PRO A 464 -17.42 14.35 -15.70
N ASP A 465 -17.84 13.75 -16.83
CA ASP A 465 -18.75 12.59 -16.82
C ASP A 465 -18.15 11.32 -16.19
N LEU A 466 -16.82 11.23 -16.12
CA LEU A 466 -16.07 10.08 -15.60
C LEU A 466 -15.06 10.50 -14.52
N GLU A 467 -15.30 11.64 -13.87
CA GLU A 467 -14.35 12.28 -12.96
C GLU A 467 -13.88 11.34 -11.83
N ARG A 468 -14.83 10.64 -11.20
CA ARG A 468 -14.55 9.69 -10.12
C ARG A 468 -13.80 8.46 -10.64
N THR A 469 -14.18 7.96 -11.80
CA THR A 469 -13.52 6.81 -12.45
C THR A 469 -12.05 7.12 -12.74
N ALA A 470 -11.78 8.27 -13.37
CA ALA A 470 -10.43 8.72 -13.71
C ALA A 470 -9.59 8.96 -12.45
N SER A 471 -10.14 9.59 -11.41
CA SER A 471 -9.45 9.82 -10.14
C SER A 471 -9.07 8.51 -9.44
N LEU A 472 -9.94 7.50 -9.47
CA LEU A 472 -9.71 6.19 -8.86
C LEU A 472 -8.67 5.33 -9.59
N LEU A 473 -8.42 5.59 -10.88
CA LEU A 473 -7.35 4.95 -11.64
C LEU A 473 -5.96 5.28 -11.09
N SER A 474 -5.81 6.31 -10.25
CA SER A 474 -4.56 6.57 -9.50
C SER A 474 -4.09 5.37 -8.70
N SER A 475 -5.04 4.62 -8.12
CA SER A 475 -4.75 3.42 -7.35
C SER A 475 -4.13 2.34 -8.24
N VAL A 476 -4.68 2.15 -9.46
CA VAL A 476 -4.16 1.23 -10.47
C VAL A 476 -2.74 1.61 -10.88
N VAL A 477 -2.53 2.87 -11.30
CA VAL A 477 -1.22 3.36 -11.75
C VAL A 477 -0.16 3.21 -10.65
N ASN A 478 -0.46 3.64 -9.42
CA ASN A 478 0.46 3.50 -8.29
C ASN A 478 0.68 2.04 -7.88
N GLY A 479 -0.36 1.21 -7.98
CA GLY A 479 -0.29 -0.21 -7.73
C GLY A 479 0.68 -0.90 -8.68
N PHE A 480 0.60 -0.61 -9.98
CA PHE A 480 1.56 -1.07 -10.98
C PHE A 480 2.97 -0.60 -10.68
N ALA A 481 3.17 0.69 -10.36
CA ALA A 481 4.48 1.21 -10.03
C ALA A 481 5.08 0.53 -8.78
N THR A 482 4.27 0.32 -7.74
CA THR A 482 4.68 -0.37 -6.51
C THR A 482 5.10 -1.82 -6.79
N ILE A 483 4.33 -2.54 -7.61
CA ILE A 483 4.66 -3.91 -8.01
C ILE A 483 5.96 -3.92 -8.84
N ALA A 484 6.12 -2.97 -9.76
CA ALA A 484 7.34 -2.86 -10.57
C ALA A 484 8.59 -2.55 -9.72
N LEU A 485 8.49 -1.67 -8.71
CA LEU A 485 9.57 -1.44 -7.73
C LEU A 485 9.94 -2.75 -7.02
N GLY A 486 8.95 -3.44 -6.49
CA GLY A 486 9.14 -4.67 -5.72
C GLY A 486 9.66 -5.86 -6.52
N LEU A 487 9.43 -5.89 -7.84
CA LEU A 487 9.89 -6.97 -8.72
C LEU A 487 11.22 -6.69 -9.41
N ILE A 488 11.54 -5.42 -9.70
CA ILE A 488 12.70 -5.06 -10.53
C ILE A 488 13.79 -4.39 -9.69
N VAL A 489 13.40 -3.39 -8.89
CA VAL A 489 14.34 -2.51 -8.20
C VAL A 489 14.75 -3.12 -6.85
N ASP A 490 13.79 -3.41 -5.98
CA ASP A 490 14.08 -3.85 -4.62
C ASP A 490 14.90 -5.14 -4.51
N PRO A 491 14.65 -6.20 -5.31
CA PRO A 491 15.44 -7.42 -5.23
C PRO A 491 16.92 -7.18 -5.57
N THR A 492 17.18 -6.41 -6.62
CA THR A 492 18.54 -6.09 -7.07
C THR A 492 19.30 -5.32 -5.99
N ALA A 493 18.64 -4.33 -5.38
CA ALA A 493 19.27 -3.54 -4.34
C ALA A 493 19.50 -4.34 -3.05
N ALA A 494 18.58 -5.22 -2.68
CA ALA A 494 18.73 -6.11 -1.53
C ALA A 494 19.91 -7.08 -1.73
N VAL A 495 20.08 -7.65 -2.93
CA VAL A 495 21.22 -8.53 -3.25
C VAL A 495 22.54 -7.78 -3.11
N ILE A 496 22.66 -6.56 -3.66
CA ILE A 496 23.88 -5.76 -3.54
C ILE A 496 24.19 -5.47 -2.06
N THR A 497 23.19 -5.06 -1.28
CA THR A 497 23.37 -4.82 0.16
C THR A 497 23.79 -6.07 0.91
N GLN A 498 23.16 -7.22 0.65
CA GLN A 498 23.48 -8.48 1.33
C GLN A 498 24.87 -9.00 0.95
N GLU A 499 25.23 -8.98 -0.33
CA GLU A 499 26.56 -9.42 -0.78
C GLU A 499 27.68 -8.55 -0.19
N THR A 500 27.41 -7.27 0.09
CA THR A 500 28.34 -6.40 0.80
C THR A 500 28.41 -6.71 2.30
N LEU A 501 27.30 -7.06 2.95
CA LEU A 501 27.32 -7.50 4.36
C LEU A 501 28.03 -8.85 4.54
N ASP A 502 27.98 -9.71 3.52
CA ASP A 502 28.65 -11.00 3.47
C ASP A 502 30.14 -10.89 3.05
N ASP A 503 30.69 -9.68 2.94
CA ASP A 503 32.05 -9.39 2.44
C ASP A 503 32.36 -9.91 1.01
N LYS A 504 31.33 -10.26 0.22
CA LYS A 504 31.46 -10.69 -1.19
C LYS A 504 31.60 -9.52 -2.15
N ARG A 505 31.24 -8.31 -1.72
CA ARG A 505 31.33 -7.07 -2.49
C ARG A 505 31.90 -5.93 -1.65
N PRO A 506 32.62 -4.98 -2.26
CA PRO A 506 33.13 -3.83 -1.55
C PRO A 506 32.01 -2.91 -1.08
N VAL A 507 32.17 -2.30 0.10
CA VAL A 507 31.22 -1.33 0.68
C VAL A 507 30.91 -0.19 -0.29
N LYS A 508 31.89 0.22 -1.09
CA LYS A 508 31.78 1.28 -2.10
C LYS A 508 30.66 1.03 -3.13
N ASP A 509 30.33 -0.23 -3.42
CA ASP A 509 29.25 -0.56 -4.36
C ASP A 509 27.87 -0.16 -3.78
N VAL A 510 27.66 -0.29 -2.48
CA VAL A 510 26.40 0.12 -1.81
C VAL A 510 26.27 1.65 -1.75
N TYR A 511 27.36 2.37 -1.51
CA TYR A 511 27.36 3.83 -1.62
C TYR A 511 27.03 4.28 -3.05
N THR A 512 27.65 3.63 -4.05
CA THR A 512 27.42 3.93 -5.46
C THR A 512 25.97 3.66 -5.85
N MET A 513 25.43 2.51 -5.44
CA MET A 513 24.03 2.17 -5.62
C MET A 513 23.12 3.23 -4.99
N GLY A 514 23.32 3.58 -3.72
CA GLY A 514 22.47 4.57 -3.05
C GLY A 514 22.52 5.95 -3.70
N LEU A 515 23.70 6.40 -4.14
CA LEU A 515 23.87 7.67 -4.84
C LEU A 515 23.14 7.67 -6.19
N LEU A 516 23.30 6.60 -6.97
CA LEU A 516 22.63 6.44 -8.27
C LEU A 516 21.11 6.28 -8.12
N LEU A 517 20.64 5.63 -7.06
CA LEU A 517 19.22 5.47 -6.78
C LEU A 517 18.54 6.78 -6.40
N ILE A 518 19.17 7.61 -5.56
CA ILE A 518 18.64 8.95 -5.27
C ILE A 518 18.72 9.85 -6.52
N GLY A 519 19.83 9.79 -7.27
CA GLY A 519 19.96 10.54 -8.53
C GLY A 519 18.90 10.13 -9.56
N SER A 520 18.62 8.83 -9.68
CA SER A 520 17.55 8.33 -10.56
C SER A 520 16.15 8.63 -10.03
N MET A 521 15.94 8.72 -8.72
CA MET A 521 14.70 9.24 -8.14
C MET A 521 14.47 10.70 -8.56
N PHE A 522 15.51 11.54 -8.52
CA PHE A 522 15.43 12.92 -9.01
C PHE A 522 15.14 12.97 -10.52
N LEU A 523 15.81 12.16 -11.33
CA LEU A 523 15.50 12.07 -12.76
C LEU A 523 14.07 11.57 -13.02
N GLY A 524 13.57 10.63 -12.21
CA GLY A 524 12.22 10.11 -12.31
C GLY A 524 11.16 11.17 -11.97
N THR A 525 11.37 11.96 -10.91
CA THR A 525 10.46 13.07 -10.55
C THR A 525 10.54 14.23 -11.53
N LEU A 526 11.69 14.47 -12.17
CA LEU A 526 11.74 15.38 -13.31
C LEU A 526 10.99 14.82 -14.52
N MET A 527 11.16 13.53 -14.82
CA MET A 527 10.44 12.86 -15.90
C MET A 527 8.93 12.92 -15.67
N SER A 528 8.44 12.89 -14.42
CA SER A 528 7.00 13.01 -14.15
C SER A 528 6.39 14.33 -14.64
N GLN A 529 7.17 15.41 -14.76
CA GLN A 529 6.73 16.67 -15.38
C GLN A 529 6.37 16.50 -16.86
N ALA A 530 7.23 15.79 -17.60
CA ALA A 530 7.01 15.49 -19.00
C ALA A 530 5.89 14.43 -19.17
N LEU A 531 5.77 13.51 -18.23
CA LEU A 531 4.75 12.47 -18.25
C LEU A 531 3.34 12.96 -17.91
N LEU A 532 3.14 14.17 -17.38
CA LEU A 532 1.83 14.63 -16.92
C LEU A 532 0.75 14.56 -18.02
N GLU A 533 1.02 15.09 -19.22
CA GLU A 533 0.07 15.04 -20.34
C GLU A 533 -0.18 13.62 -20.88
N PRO A 534 0.86 12.83 -21.23
CA PRO A 534 0.60 11.48 -21.73
C PRO A 534 -0.04 10.59 -20.66
N ALA A 535 0.30 10.77 -19.38
CA ALA A 535 -0.36 10.05 -18.29
C ALA A 535 -1.83 10.42 -18.16
N ARG A 536 -2.17 11.72 -18.26
CA ARG A 536 -3.58 12.16 -18.32
C ARG A 536 -4.33 11.42 -19.42
N TRP A 537 -3.82 11.45 -20.66
CA TRP A 537 -4.48 10.82 -21.80
C TRP A 537 -4.65 9.30 -21.64
N VAL A 538 -3.64 8.61 -21.10
CA VAL A 538 -3.73 7.16 -20.81
C VAL A 538 -4.82 6.88 -19.78
N ILE A 539 -4.91 7.69 -18.73
CA ILE A 539 -5.93 7.53 -17.68
C ILE A 539 -7.32 7.84 -18.21
N GLU A 540 -7.48 8.92 -18.99
CA GLU A 540 -8.73 9.26 -19.69
C GLU A 540 -9.24 8.11 -20.55
N THR A 541 -8.36 7.55 -21.38
CA THR A 541 -8.67 6.41 -22.25
C THR A 541 -9.04 5.18 -21.41
N GLY A 542 -8.30 4.92 -20.33
CA GLY A 542 -8.60 3.83 -19.40
C GLY A 542 -9.97 3.98 -18.73
N ALA A 543 -10.35 5.20 -18.34
CA ALA A 543 -11.65 5.49 -17.76
C ALA A 543 -12.79 5.25 -18.76
N GLN A 544 -12.61 5.68 -20.01
CA GLN A 544 -13.59 5.44 -21.08
C GLN A 544 -13.76 3.94 -21.39
N ILE A 545 -12.67 3.17 -21.44
CA ILE A 545 -12.73 1.71 -21.64
C ILE A 545 -13.49 1.05 -20.49
N LEU A 546 -13.19 1.41 -19.24
CA LEU A 546 -13.90 0.86 -18.08
C LEU A 546 -15.40 1.19 -18.11
N ALA A 547 -15.76 2.40 -18.54
CA ALA A 547 -17.15 2.81 -18.69
C ALA A 547 -17.92 2.01 -19.77
N GLN A 548 -17.23 1.48 -20.79
CA GLN A 548 -17.84 0.64 -21.83
C GLN A 548 -17.99 -0.84 -21.42
N VAL A 549 -17.14 -1.31 -20.51
CA VAL A 549 -17.16 -2.71 -20.03
C VAL A 549 -18.28 -2.96 -18.99
N LEU A 550 -18.75 -1.89 -18.34
CA LEU A 550 -19.82 -1.88 -17.33
C LEU A 550 -21.11 -1.32 -17.90
#